data_AF-A0AB38EWW3-F1
#
_entry.id   AF-A0AB38EWW3-F1
#
_cell.length_a   1.000
_cell.length_b   1.000
_cell.length_c   1.000
_cell.angle_alpha   90.00
_cell.angle_beta   90.00
_cell.angle_gamma   90.00
#
_symmetry.space_group_name_H-M   'P 1'
#
loop_
_entity.id
_entity.type
_entity.pdbx_description
1 polymer ?
#
loop_
_entity_poly.entity_id
_entity_poly.type
_entity_poly.pdbx_seq_one_letter_code
_entity_poly.pdbx_strand_id
1 'polypeptide(L)'
;MDSDISAIKLSELTENDVIEHCRLRNNAGAGPATVSHDVSYLGSVLDAAKPIYGINYTSNPAKSARPYLLKLALIGKSNRRNRRPAVDELDMLIEALQQLSTHKCSKIPFVDILKSSA
;
A
#
# COMPACT_ATOMS: atom_id res chain seq x y z
N MET A 1 -14.50 6.17 -9.77
CA MET A 1 -14.53 5.26 -10.93
C MET A 1 -13.59 4.14 -10.60
N ASP A 2 -14.13 2.93 -10.42
CA ASP A 2 -13.31 1.74 -10.21
C ASP A 2 -12.59 1.38 -11.51
N SER A 3 -11.43 0.73 -11.39
CA SER A 3 -10.66 0.33 -12.55
C SER A 3 -11.01 -1.11 -12.94
N ASP A 4 -11.40 -1.28 -14.21
CA ASP A 4 -11.77 -2.59 -14.79
C ASP A 4 -10.55 -3.45 -15.19
N ILE A 5 -9.36 -3.17 -14.65
CA ILE A 5 -8.14 -3.95 -14.96
C ILE A 5 -8.32 -5.45 -14.69
N SER A 6 -9.18 -5.82 -13.74
CA SER A 6 -9.49 -7.21 -13.42
C SER A 6 -10.28 -7.96 -14.50
N ALA A 7 -11.00 -7.23 -15.36
CA ALA A 7 -11.77 -7.80 -16.47
C ALA A 7 -10.90 -8.09 -17.71
N ILE A 8 -9.68 -7.54 -17.75
CA ILE A 8 -8.74 -7.73 -18.87
C ILE A 8 -8.08 -9.10 -18.76
N LYS A 9 -8.09 -9.87 -19.85
CA LYS A 9 -7.39 -11.15 -19.89
C LYS A 9 -5.90 -10.92 -19.74
N LEU A 10 -5.21 -11.80 -19.02
CA LEU A 10 -3.78 -11.66 -18.80
C LEU A 10 -2.95 -11.64 -20.11
N SER A 11 -3.40 -12.32 -21.16
CA SER A 11 -2.77 -12.29 -22.48
C SER A 11 -2.87 -10.94 -23.20
N GLU A 12 -3.83 -10.10 -22.80
CA GLU A 12 -4.15 -8.80 -23.39
C GLU A 12 -3.73 -7.64 -22.47
N LEU A 13 -3.31 -7.93 -21.23
CA LEU A 13 -2.94 -6.91 -20.25
C LEU A 13 -1.65 -6.19 -20.68
N THR A 14 -1.76 -4.89 -20.93
CA THR A 14 -0.66 -4.03 -21.37
C THR A 14 -0.11 -3.15 -20.25
N GLU A 15 1.05 -2.54 -20.48
CA GLU A 15 1.58 -1.50 -19.58
C GLU A 15 0.64 -0.30 -19.46
N ASN A 16 -0.08 0.03 -20.54
CA ASN A 16 -1.00 1.17 -20.54
C ASN A 16 -2.19 0.93 -19.61
N ASP A 17 -2.72 -0.30 -19.57
CA ASP A 17 -3.81 -0.67 -18.65
C ASP A 17 -3.37 -0.51 -17.19
N VAL A 18 -2.11 -0.88 -16.88
CA VAL A 18 -1.54 -0.67 -15.54
C VAL A 18 -1.39 0.82 -15.23
N ILE A 19 -0.96 1.63 -16.20
CA ILE A 19 -0.81 3.08 -16.02
C ILE A 19 -2.16 3.75 -15.77
N GLU A 20 -3.18 3.41 -16.57
CA GLU A 20 -4.52 3.95 -16.39
C GLU A 20 -5.16 3.48 -15.08
N HIS A 21 -4.95 2.23 -14.67
CA HIS A 21 -5.34 1.77 -13.33
C HIS A 21 -4.72 2.64 -12.23
N CYS A 22 -3.41 2.91 -12.30
CA CYS A 22 -2.73 3.75 -11.31
C CYS A 22 -3.26 5.19 -11.30
N ARG A 23 -3.60 5.75 -12.46
CA ARG A 23 -4.24 7.08 -12.57
C ARG A 23 -5.60 7.10 -11.90
N LEU A 24 -6.44 6.10 -12.16
CA LEU A 24 -7.76 5.99 -11.54
C LEU A 24 -7.66 5.86 -10.01
N ARG A 25 -6.72 5.06 -9.51
CA ARG A 25 -6.46 4.91 -8.07
C ARG A 25 -6.01 6.22 -7.42
N ASN A 26 -5.10 6.95 -8.08
CA ASN A 26 -4.65 8.26 -7.60
C ASN A 26 -5.80 9.29 -7.60
N ASN A 27 -6.63 9.30 -8.65
CA ASN A 27 -7.82 10.16 -8.74
C ASN A 27 -8.89 9.81 -7.70
N ALA A 28 -8.96 8.55 -7.26
CA ALA A 28 -9.81 8.11 -6.16
C ALA A 28 -9.26 8.46 -4.76
N GLY A 29 -8.10 9.13 -4.68
CA GLY A 29 -7.50 9.61 -3.43
C GLY A 29 -6.39 8.72 -2.87
N ALA A 30 -5.98 7.65 -3.56
CA ALA A 30 -4.83 6.86 -3.12
C ALA A 30 -3.53 7.66 -3.31
N GLY A 31 -2.74 7.79 -2.25
CA GLY A 31 -1.44 8.47 -2.34
C GLY A 31 -0.39 7.66 -3.13
N PRO A 32 0.71 8.30 -3.60
CA PRO A 32 1.73 7.65 -4.42
C PRO A 32 2.39 6.42 -3.78
N ALA A 33 2.47 6.38 -2.44
CA ALA A 33 2.98 5.22 -1.72
C ALA A 33 2.03 4.03 -1.78
N THR A 34 0.72 4.28 -1.66
CA THR A 34 -0.32 3.25 -1.76
C THR A 34 -0.34 2.67 -3.17
N VAL A 35 -0.35 3.52 -4.19
CA VAL A 35 -0.32 3.07 -5.60
C VAL A 35 0.97 2.30 -5.91
N SER A 36 2.10 2.69 -5.32
CA SER A 36 3.36 1.96 -5.44
C SER A 36 3.27 0.53 -4.89
N HIS A 37 2.56 0.33 -3.77
CA HIS A 37 2.29 -1.00 -3.23
C HIS A 37 1.36 -1.80 -4.14
N ASP A 38 0.27 -1.20 -4.62
CA ASP A 38 -0.67 -1.84 -5.55
C ASP A 38 0.07 -2.41 -6.78
N VAL A 39 0.95 -1.63 -7.40
CA VAL A 39 1.79 -2.05 -8.54
C VAL A 39 2.76 -3.16 -8.18
N SER A 40 3.33 -3.11 -6.97
CA SER A 40 4.27 -4.13 -6.50
C SER A 40 3.57 -5.47 -6.29
N TYR A 41 2.38 -5.47 -5.68
CA TYR A 41 1.56 -6.67 -5.51
C TYR A 41 1.12 -7.24 -6.85
N LEU A 42 0.63 -6.39 -7.75
CA LEU A 42 0.27 -6.81 -9.10
C LEU A 42 1.47 -7.48 -9.79
N GLY A 43 2.64 -6.85 -9.76
CA GLY A 43 3.87 -7.41 -10.31
C GLY A 43 4.20 -8.80 -9.74
N SER A 44 4.14 -8.98 -8.42
CA SER A 44 4.42 -10.27 -7.78
C SER A 44 3.44 -11.37 -8.18
N VAL A 45 2.15 -11.06 -8.31
CA VAL A 45 1.14 -12.04 -8.75
C VAL A 45 1.36 -12.42 -10.21
N LEU A 46 1.68 -11.46 -11.07
CA LEU A 46 1.97 -11.72 -12.48
C LEU A 46 3.24 -12.56 -12.66
N ASP A 47 4.26 -12.39 -11.84
CA ASP A 47 5.46 -13.24 -11.88
C ASP A 47 5.13 -14.71 -11.58
N ALA A 48 4.15 -14.97 -10.72
CA ALA A 48 3.71 -16.31 -10.37
C ALA A 48 2.86 -16.99 -11.47
N ALA A 49 2.29 -16.22 -12.40
CA ALA A 49 1.34 -16.71 -13.41
C ALA A 49 1.92 -17.86 -14.27
N LYS A 50 3.16 -17.70 -14.75
CA LYS A 50 3.83 -18.72 -15.57
C LYS A 50 4.33 -19.93 -14.75
N PRO A 51 5.15 -19.77 -13.70
CA PRO A 51 5.74 -20.91 -12.99
C PRO A 51 4.72 -21.72 -12.17
N ILE A 52 3.67 -21.09 -11.64
CA ILE A 52 2.70 -21.78 -10.76
C ILE A 52 1.48 -22.26 -11.56
N TYR A 53 0.96 -21.43 -12.45
CA TYR A 53 -0.30 -21.69 -13.14
C TYR A 53 -0.12 -22.08 -14.62
N GLY A 54 1.11 -22.09 -15.14
CA GLY A 54 1.40 -22.44 -16.53
C GLY A 54 0.87 -21.43 -17.55
N ILE A 55 0.48 -20.23 -17.12
CA ILE A 55 -0.11 -19.22 -18.00
C ILE A 55 1.01 -18.48 -18.73
N ASN A 56 1.06 -18.64 -20.05
CA ASN A 56 2.03 -17.94 -20.89
C ASN A 56 1.53 -16.53 -21.24
N TYR A 57 2.38 -15.55 -20.99
CA TYR A 57 2.19 -14.15 -21.38
C TYR A 57 3.56 -13.53 -21.63
N THR A 58 3.60 -12.41 -22.37
CA THR A 58 4.84 -11.87 -22.96
C THR A 58 5.86 -11.46 -21.90
N SER A 59 5.47 -10.57 -21.00
CA SER A 59 6.32 -9.98 -19.96
C SER A 59 5.41 -9.34 -18.91
N ASN A 60 5.94 -9.07 -17.72
CA ASN A 60 5.20 -8.47 -16.61
C ASN A 60 4.91 -6.96 -16.86
N PRO A 61 3.68 -6.58 -17.28
CA PRO A 61 3.37 -5.19 -17.60
C PRO A 61 3.51 -4.27 -16.39
N ALA A 62 3.27 -4.77 -15.17
CA ALA A 62 3.40 -3.97 -13.95
C ALA A 62 4.85 -3.59 -13.66
N LYS A 63 5.81 -4.48 -13.97
CA LYS A 63 7.24 -4.18 -13.87
C LYS A 63 7.69 -3.23 -14.98
N SER A 64 7.26 -3.47 -16.22
CA SER A 64 7.59 -2.64 -17.38
C SER A 64 7.03 -1.21 -17.25
N ALA A 65 5.85 -1.04 -16.67
CA ALA A 65 5.21 0.26 -16.45
C ALA A 65 5.88 1.10 -15.34
N ARG A 66 6.59 0.46 -14.40
CA ARG A 66 7.10 1.12 -13.18
C ARG A 66 7.97 2.36 -13.42
N PRO A 67 8.91 2.39 -14.39
CA PRO A 67 9.67 3.60 -14.71
C PRO A 67 8.79 4.75 -15.22
N TYR A 68 7.73 4.43 -15.97
CA TYR A 68 6.79 5.43 -16.49
C TYR A 68 5.90 5.98 -15.39
N LEU A 69 5.40 5.11 -14.51
CA LEU A 69 4.63 5.50 -13.33
C LEU A 69 5.42 6.46 -12.42
N LEU A 70 6.73 6.23 -12.26
CA LEU A 70 7.60 7.13 -11.50
C LEU A 70 7.77 8.48 -12.21
N LYS A 71 7.99 8.49 -13.54
CA LYS A 71 8.06 9.72 -14.34
C LYS A 71 6.76 10.53 -14.29
N LEU A 72 5.63 9.87 -14.24
CA LEU A 72 4.30 10.48 -14.12
C LEU A 72 3.94 10.88 -12.67
N ALA A 73 4.83 10.65 -11.70
CA ALA A 73 4.60 10.89 -10.28
C ALA A 73 3.35 10.18 -9.69
N LEU A 74 2.91 9.10 -10.33
CA LEU A 74 1.78 8.27 -9.86
C LEU A 74 2.20 7.32 -8.73
N ILE A 75 3.48 6.98 -8.67
CA ILE A 75 4.07 6.18 -7.60
C ILE A 75 5.22 6.95 -6.95
N GLY A 76 5.44 6.68 -5.65
CA GLY A 76 6.48 7.36 -4.90
C GLY A 76 6.67 6.82 -3.49
N LYS A 77 7.58 7.45 -2.75
CA LYS A 77 7.77 7.16 -1.32
C LYS A 77 6.63 7.77 -0.50
N SER A 78 6.35 7.18 0.65
CA SER A 78 5.47 7.80 1.65
C SER A 78 6.03 9.14 2.10
N ASN A 79 5.13 10.06 2.46
CA ASN A 79 5.51 11.28 3.15
C ASN A 79 6.32 10.94 4.39
N ARG A 80 7.40 11.70 4.60
CA ARG A 80 8.25 11.53 5.77
C ARG A 80 7.54 12.10 6.98
N ARG A 81 7.45 11.32 8.06
CA ARG A 81 7.04 11.83 9.37
C ARG A 81 8.12 12.80 9.87
N ASN A 82 7.74 14.04 10.11
CA ASN A 82 8.64 15.13 10.50
C ASN A 82 8.59 15.46 11.99
N ARG A 83 7.66 14.88 12.74
CA ARG A 83 7.49 15.11 14.17
C ARG A 83 7.37 13.80 14.93
N ARG A 84 7.94 13.79 16.13
CA ARG A 84 7.58 12.82 17.18
C ARG A 84 6.60 13.50 18.14
N PRO A 85 5.74 12.75 18.84
CA PRO A 85 4.95 13.31 19.93
C PRO A 85 5.85 14.00 20.95
N ALA A 86 5.38 15.13 21.49
CA ALA A 86 6.02 15.76 22.64
C ALA A 86 5.78 14.96 23.92
N VAL A 87 6.48 15.30 25.00
CA VAL A 87 6.42 14.53 26.27
C VAL A 87 5.03 14.61 26.88
N ASP A 88 4.41 15.79 26.87
CA ASP A 88 3.04 16.02 27.31
C ASP A 88 2.01 15.25 26.47
N GLU A 89 2.17 15.24 25.14
CA GLU A 89 1.34 14.43 24.24
C GLU A 89 1.48 12.93 24.56
N LEU A 90 2.68 12.47 24.93
CA LEU A 90 2.95 11.08 25.30
C LEU A 90 2.32 10.72 26.65
N ASP A 91 2.40 11.61 27.64
CA ASP A 91 1.79 11.41 28.95
C ASP A 91 0.26 11.31 28.84
N MET A 92 -0.37 12.19 28.05
CA MET A 92 -1.80 12.13 27.75
C MET A 92 -2.19 10.80 27.06
N LEU A 93 -1.37 10.32 26.13
CA LEU A 93 -1.59 9.03 25.47
C LEU A 93 -1.49 7.88 26.47
N ILE A 94 -0.49 7.87 27.35
CA ILE A 94 -0.31 6.83 28.35
C ILE A 94 -1.50 6.77 29.29
N GLU A 95 -1.98 7.92 29.80
CA GLU A 95 -3.15 7.99 30.69
C GLU A 95 -4.40 7.41 30.01
N ALA A 96 -4.69 7.84 28.78
CA ALA A 96 -5.83 7.33 28.02
C ALA A 96 -5.72 5.82 27.75
N LEU A 97 -4.54 5.31 27.41
CA LEU A 97 -4.31 3.88 27.18
C LEU A 97 -4.42 3.05 28.46
N GLN A 98 -4.07 3.59 29.63
CA GLN A 98 -4.26 2.95 30.94
C GLN A 98 -5.74 2.85 31.30
N GLN A 99 -6.53 3.88 31.02
CA GLN A 99 -7.98 3.82 31.21
C GLN A 99 -8.60 2.74 30.31
N LEU A 100 -8.16 2.67 29.05
CA LEU A 100 -8.60 1.63 28.10
C LEU A 100 -8.18 0.21 28.51
N SER A 101 -7.01 0.04 29.14
CA SER A 101 -6.55 -1.28 29.61
C SER A 101 -7.35 -1.81 30.80
N THR A 102 -8.02 -0.93 31.56
CA THR A 102 -8.88 -1.32 32.67
C THR A 102 -10.18 -2.00 32.20
N HIS A 103 -10.54 -1.84 30.92
CA HIS A 103 -11.72 -2.51 30.36
C HIS A 103 -11.52 -4.03 30.37
N LYS A 104 -12.50 -4.78 30.90
CA LYS A 104 -12.44 -6.25 31.07
C LYS A 104 -12.11 -7.06 29.80
N CYS A 105 -12.39 -6.50 28.62
CA CYS A 105 -12.10 -7.15 27.34
C CYS A 105 -10.76 -6.69 26.72
N SER A 106 -10.00 -5.84 27.40
CA SER A 106 -8.73 -5.34 26.93
C SER A 106 -7.64 -6.39 27.14
N LYS A 107 -7.28 -7.09 26.04
CA LYS A 107 -6.23 -8.13 26.04
C LYS A 107 -4.91 -7.64 25.48
N ILE A 108 -4.91 -6.46 24.85
CA ILE A 108 -3.74 -5.90 24.17
C ILE A 108 -3.00 -5.01 25.18
N PRO A 109 -1.69 -5.21 25.40
CA PRO A 109 -0.90 -4.40 26.31
C PRO A 109 -0.53 -3.06 25.67
N PHE A 110 -1.52 -2.17 25.49
CA PHE A 110 -1.37 -0.91 24.75
C PHE A 110 -0.26 0.00 25.31
N VAL A 111 -0.15 0.10 26.63
CA VAL A 111 0.86 0.94 27.30
C VAL A 111 2.27 0.42 27.05
N ASP A 112 2.47 -0.89 27.12
CA ASP A 112 3.79 -1.50 26.92
C ASP A 112 4.24 -1.38 25.46
N ILE A 113 3.30 -1.56 24.52
CA ILE A 113 3.55 -1.34 23.09
C ILE A 113 4.03 0.09 22.85
N LEU A 114 3.30 1.09 23.37
CA LEU A 114 3.67 2.49 23.21
C LEU A 114 5.07 2.77 23.79
N LYS A 115 5.34 2.33 25.02
CA LYS A 115 6.63 2.52 25.70
C LYS A 115 7.80 1.87 24.97
N SER A 116 7.59 0.72 24.32
CA SER A 116 8.64 0.04 23.55
C SER A 116 8.99 0.73 22.22
N SER A 117 8.12 1.63 21.75
CA SER A 117 8.19 2.24 20.41
C SER A 117 8.60 3.72 20.40
N ALA A 118 8.65 4.35 21.58
CA ALA A 118 9.07 5.74 21.79
C ALA A 118 10.61 5.85 21.81
#